data_AF-A0A7S1ZB49-F1
#
_entry.id   AF-A0A7S1ZB49-F1
#
_cell.length_a   1.000
_cell.length_b   1.000
_cell.length_c   1.000
_cell.angle_alpha   90.00
_cell.angle_beta   90.00
_cell.angle_gamma   90.00
#
_symmetry.space_group_name_H-M   'P 1'
#
loop_
_entity.id
_entity.type
_entity.pdbx_description
1 polymer ?
#
loop_
_entity_poly.entity_id
_entity_poly.type
_entity_poly.pdbx_seq_one_letter_code
_entity_poly.pdbx_strand_id
1 'polypeptide(L)'
;MSQTGGGDKLREATGIRPSIHPITINAVAEALKVRAQKNKRMPLRYTDDGVEPYEIMMSAGNIAQDTIQKRQKTSKQDGMMLTEEEEQTLGGRIVAVIVRLEELEEVLVKKCKKVDWISKYNEWNTFGVLKNEEVDGMEDLIDKEVLKNPLFGMNRAECLLAVFLETIEKPGLARNGVIVPCMDVDFLDSDRYEALFLQKEEEKKKKKEEEEEITQQQKEEEDAQKAAQEKLQEALQEIENKQKEVPPKDETKQIGDKLREATGIRPSLHPVTINAIAEALKIRAQNNTRAPLRLLTEGTEFWEIQYQAGKIAENAVIKRQKSSNKDGMTLTEEEAQTVGGRIVGVIMRLDDLEWELHHRVTQTAWVGKYDEWSNFGTLQDESCIKTLDEMILNDPLFAMNRAERLLALFLLNLEGPGMKAAGEFVPGGSDVDFLEEDHYTIMLPKKK
;
A
#
# COMPACT_ATOMS: atom_id res chain seq x y z
N MET A 1 44.51 18.80 -3.07
CA MET A 1 45.27 17.54 -3.10
C MET A 1 44.52 16.55 -2.22
N SER A 2 43.67 15.71 -2.82
CA SER A 2 42.92 14.68 -2.10
C SER A 2 43.88 13.56 -1.71
N GLN A 3 44.06 13.34 -0.41
CA GLN A 3 44.70 12.13 0.08
C GLN A 3 43.82 10.95 -0.31
N THR A 4 44.24 10.19 -1.32
CA THR A 4 43.71 8.86 -1.61
C THR A 4 44.09 7.97 -0.44
N GLY A 5 43.19 7.87 0.54
CA GLY A 5 43.32 6.94 1.66
C GLY A 5 43.51 5.54 1.12
N GLY A 6 44.53 4.84 1.63
CA GLY A 6 44.85 3.48 1.22
C GLY A 6 43.61 2.60 1.31
N GLY A 7 43.15 2.15 0.15
CA GLY A 7 42.06 1.19 0.03
C GLY A 7 42.41 -0.10 0.74
N ASP A 8 41.36 -0.74 1.24
CA ASP A 8 41.39 -2.05 1.87
C ASP A 8 42.12 -3.07 0.96
N LYS A 9 43.36 -3.42 1.33
CA LYS A 9 44.21 -4.34 0.56
C LYS A 9 43.60 -5.74 0.44
N LEU A 10 42.75 -6.15 1.38
CA LEU A 10 42.03 -7.43 1.36
C LEU A 10 40.87 -7.38 0.36
N ARG A 11 40.18 -6.24 0.28
CA ARG A 11 39.17 -5.95 -0.73
C ARG A 11 39.75 -5.90 -2.14
N GLU A 12 40.91 -5.25 -2.30
CA GLU A 12 41.64 -5.22 -3.58
C GLU A 12 42.16 -6.61 -3.99
N ALA A 13 42.53 -7.46 -3.02
CA ALA A 13 43.12 -8.77 -3.31
C ALA A 13 42.11 -9.90 -3.52
N THR A 14 40.97 -9.89 -2.84
CA THR A 14 40.01 -11.02 -2.86
C THR A 14 38.64 -10.66 -3.44
N GLY A 15 38.28 -9.37 -3.47
CA GLY A 15 36.93 -8.92 -3.79
C GLY A 15 35.87 -9.32 -2.74
N ILE A 16 36.25 -10.04 -1.67
CA ILE A 16 35.36 -10.49 -0.61
C ILE A 16 35.29 -9.40 0.46
N ARG A 17 34.10 -8.87 0.68
CA ARG A 17 33.83 -7.86 1.71
C ARG A 17 33.20 -8.54 2.94
N PRO A 18 33.68 -8.27 4.16
CA PRO A 18 32.97 -8.69 5.37
C PRO A 18 31.57 -8.10 5.41
N SER A 19 30.59 -8.89 5.84
CA SER A 19 29.21 -8.46 6.00
C SER A 19 29.10 -7.33 7.05
N ILE A 20 28.20 -6.36 6.83
CA ILE A 20 27.89 -5.30 7.81
C ILE A 20 26.89 -5.77 8.89
N HIS A 21 26.34 -6.97 8.75
CA HIS A 21 25.36 -7.53 9.69
C HIS A 21 25.88 -7.65 11.11
N PRO A 22 27.10 -8.17 11.39
CA PRO A 22 27.60 -8.26 12.77
C PRO A 22 27.66 -6.90 13.48
N ILE A 23 27.95 -5.82 12.73
CA ILE A 23 27.99 -4.46 13.30
C ILE A 23 26.57 -3.99 13.63
N THR A 24 25.63 -4.24 12.73
CA THR A 24 24.20 -3.91 12.90
C THR A 24 23.61 -4.68 14.10
N ILE A 25 23.85 -5.99 14.17
CA ILE A 25 23.37 -6.88 15.24
C ILE A 25 23.89 -6.40 16.61
N ASN A 26 25.19 -6.11 16.72
CA ASN A 26 25.76 -5.61 17.96
C ASN A 26 25.14 -4.26 18.40
N ALA A 27 24.86 -3.38 17.45
CA ALA A 27 24.22 -2.10 17.74
C ALA A 27 22.77 -2.26 18.20
N VAL A 28 22.00 -3.15 17.55
CA VAL A 28 20.63 -3.49 17.96
C VAL A 28 20.61 -4.17 19.33
N ALA A 29 21.55 -5.07 19.61
CA ALA A 29 21.69 -5.71 20.92
C ALA A 29 22.01 -4.70 22.03
N GLU A 30 22.89 -3.72 21.75
CA GLU A 30 23.16 -2.63 22.69
C GLU A 30 21.94 -1.72 22.86
N ALA A 31 21.17 -1.45 21.80
CA ALA A 31 19.92 -0.70 21.89
C ALA A 31 18.88 -1.43 22.78
N LEU A 32 18.73 -2.75 22.62
CA LEU A 32 17.89 -3.57 23.50
C LEU A 32 18.32 -3.47 24.97
N LYS A 33 19.64 -3.45 25.22
CA LYS A 33 20.20 -3.28 26.57
C LYS A 33 19.94 -1.90 27.14
N VAL A 34 20.12 -0.83 26.35
CA VAL A 34 19.81 0.56 26.74
C VAL A 34 18.32 0.70 27.05
N ARG A 35 17.45 0.11 26.22
CA ARG A 35 16.00 0.05 26.44
C ARG A 35 15.69 -0.64 27.77
N ALA A 36 16.28 -1.80 28.01
CA ALA A 36 16.07 -2.58 29.23
C ALA A 36 16.56 -1.88 30.51
N GLN A 37 17.58 -1.02 30.41
CA GLN A 37 18.04 -0.17 31.53
C GLN A 37 17.06 0.96 31.87
N LYS A 38 16.03 1.19 31.04
CA LYS A 38 15.08 2.30 31.17
C LYS A 38 15.80 3.66 31.28
N ASN A 39 16.83 3.84 30.45
CA ASN A 39 17.65 5.04 30.48
C ASN A 39 16.85 6.25 29.97
N LYS A 40 16.43 7.13 30.89
CA LYS A 40 15.64 8.33 30.57
C LYS A 40 16.32 9.30 29.59
N ARG A 41 17.64 9.24 29.43
CA ARG A 41 18.37 10.09 28.47
C ARG A 41 18.37 9.53 27.04
N MET A 42 18.00 8.26 26.89
CA MET A 42 17.93 7.58 25.61
C MET A 42 16.67 6.71 25.58
N PRO A 43 15.48 7.32 25.52
CA PRO A 43 14.24 6.57 25.46
C PRO A 43 14.16 5.76 24.16
N LEU A 44 13.81 4.47 24.29
CA LEU A 44 13.71 3.52 23.17
C LEU A 44 12.40 2.71 23.21
N ARG A 45 11.41 3.19 23.98
CA ARG A 45 10.07 2.62 24.10
C ARG A 45 9.11 3.75 24.42
N TYR A 46 7.87 3.65 23.93
CA TYR A 46 6.80 4.50 24.41
C TYR A 46 6.54 4.17 25.88
N THR A 47 6.46 5.21 26.71
CA THR A 47 6.14 5.06 28.13
C THR A 47 5.04 6.05 28.48
N ASP A 48 4.29 5.76 29.54
CA ASP A 48 3.25 6.65 30.08
C ASP A 48 3.78 8.06 30.44
N ASP A 49 5.11 8.21 30.53
CA ASP A 49 5.83 9.46 30.76
C ASP A 49 5.80 10.42 29.54
N GLY A 50 5.16 10.05 28.43
CA GLY A 50 4.94 10.94 27.28
C GLY A 50 6.13 11.04 26.31
N VAL A 51 6.90 9.95 26.16
CA VAL A 51 8.00 9.87 25.19
C VAL A 51 7.46 10.05 23.78
N GLU A 52 7.93 11.08 23.07
CA GLU A 52 7.51 11.32 21.69
C GLU A 52 8.28 10.41 20.70
N PRO A 53 7.66 10.01 19.57
CA PRO A 53 8.33 9.21 18.53
C PRO A 53 9.66 9.82 18.06
N TYR A 54 9.75 11.16 18.04
CA TYR A 54 10.96 11.88 17.66
C TYR A 54 12.12 11.64 18.64
N GLU A 55 11.86 11.49 19.95
CA GLU A 55 12.90 11.23 20.96
C GLU A 55 13.51 9.83 20.80
N ILE A 56 12.68 8.85 20.43
CA ILE A 56 13.14 7.49 20.09
C ILE A 56 14.01 7.54 18.82
N MET A 57 13.57 8.28 17.79
CA MET A 57 14.34 8.46 16.56
C MET A 57 15.71 9.12 16.82
N MET A 58 15.75 10.15 17.66
CA MET A 58 17.02 10.81 18.06
C MET A 58 17.94 9.86 18.82
N SER A 59 17.39 9.05 19.73
CA SER A 59 18.15 8.05 20.48
C SER A 59 18.72 6.96 19.56
N ALA A 60 17.92 6.49 18.61
CA ALA A 60 18.34 5.54 17.58
C ALA A 60 19.46 6.12 16.69
N GLY A 61 19.32 7.39 16.27
CA GLY A 61 20.33 8.11 15.50
C GLY A 61 21.67 8.23 16.25
N ASN A 62 21.63 8.52 17.54
CA ASN A 62 22.83 8.58 18.38
C ASN A 62 23.51 7.20 18.47
N ILE A 63 22.75 6.11 18.67
CA ILE A 63 23.30 4.74 18.69
C ILE A 63 23.96 4.39 17.35
N ALA A 64 23.29 4.71 16.24
CA ALA A 64 23.82 4.49 14.90
C ALA A 64 25.13 5.25 14.66
N GLN A 65 25.15 6.54 14.98
CA GLN A 65 26.34 7.39 14.84
C GLN A 65 27.50 6.90 15.70
N ASP A 66 27.25 6.56 16.97
CA ASP A 66 28.26 6.01 17.87
C ASP A 66 28.82 4.69 17.36
N THR A 67 27.97 3.84 16.77
CA THR A 67 28.37 2.55 16.20
C THR A 67 29.28 2.75 15.00
N ILE A 68 28.89 3.62 14.06
CA ILE A 68 29.70 3.96 12.88
C ILE A 68 31.05 4.54 13.31
N GLN A 69 31.07 5.48 14.26
CA GLN A 69 32.30 6.06 14.77
C GLN A 69 33.21 5.03 15.44
N LYS A 70 32.64 4.13 16.26
CA LYS A 70 33.39 3.03 16.89
C LYS A 70 33.98 2.12 15.82
N ARG A 71 33.19 1.75 14.80
CA ARG A 71 33.68 0.92 13.69
C ARG A 71 34.79 1.63 12.94
N GLN A 72 34.61 2.88 12.50
CA GLN A 72 35.65 3.63 11.78
C GLN A 72 36.94 3.80 12.59
N LYS A 73 36.85 3.93 13.92
CA LYS A 73 38.05 3.95 14.79
C LYS A 73 38.78 2.60 14.80
N THR A 74 38.06 1.49 14.92
CA THR A 74 38.63 0.13 14.84
C THR A 74 39.14 -0.18 13.43
N SER A 75 38.45 0.31 12.41
CA SER A 75 38.79 0.12 11.01
C SER A 75 40.13 0.75 10.61
N LYS A 76 40.54 1.83 11.29
CA LYS A 76 41.90 2.39 11.14
C LYS A 76 42.99 1.44 11.62
N GLN A 77 42.65 0.49 12.49
CA GLN A 77 43.58 -0.50 13.04
C GLN A 77 43.61 -1.77 12.19
N ASP A 78 42.47 -2.22 11.67
CA ASP A 78 42.36 -3.44 10.86
C ASP A 78 42.44 -3.21 9.33
N GLY A 79 42.38 -1.96 8.87
CA GLY A 79 42.44 -1.57 7.46
C GLY A 79 41.11 -1.66 6.70
N MET A 80 40.01 -2.00 7.37
CA MET A 80 38.69 -2.25 6.75
C MET A 80 37.72 -1.09 7.05
N MET A 81 37.99 0.09 6.49
CA MET A 81 37.15 1.29 6.62
C MET A 81 35.82 1.11 5.89
N LEU A 82 34.72 1.54 6.50
CA LEU A 82 33.41 1.54 5.84
C LEU A 82 33.42 2.58 4.72
N THR A 83 32.82 2.25 3.58
CA THR A 83 32.48 3.22 2.53
C THR A 83 31.29 4.07 2.96
N GLU A 84 31.13 5.25 2.36
CA GLU A 84 29.98 6.13 2.63
C GLU A 84 28.64 5.40 2.45
N GLU A 85 28.50 4.60 1.39
CA GLU A 85 27.31 3.77 1.16
C GLU A 85 27.06 2.76 2.32
N GLU A 86 28.12 2.16 2.88
CA GLU A 86 27.97 1.24 4.01
C GLU A 86 27.59 1.98 5.28
N GLU A 87 28.16 3.16 5.51
CA GLU A 87 27.79 3.98 6.66
C GLU A 87 26.32 4.39 6.59
N GLN A 88 25.84 4.76 5.39
CA GLN A 88 24.44 5.09 5.16
C GLN A 88 23.53 3.88 5.35
N THR A 89 23.87 2.72 4.76
CA THR A 89 23.09 1.48 4.94
C THR A 89 23.08 1.03 6.40
N LEU A 90 24.24 1.02 7.05
CA LEU A 90 24.39 0.64 8.46
C LEU A 90 23.58 1.59 9.36
N GLY A 91 23.71 2.89 9.17
CA GLY A 91 22.99 3.91 9.93
C GLY A 91 21.48 3.81 9.73
N GLY A 92 21.05 3.69 8.47
CA GLY A 92 19.65 3.51 8.10
C GLY A 92 19.03 2.26 8.74
N ARG A 93 19.72 1.12 8.67
CA ARG A 93 19.26 -0.15 9.26
C ARG A 93 19.14 -0.08 10.78
N ILE A 94 20.17 0.42 11.47
CA ILE A 94 20.15 0.54 12.92
C ILE A 94 18.95 1.41 13.35
N VAL A 95 18.78 2.58 12.73
CA VAL A 95 17.65 3.46 13.03
C VAL A 95 16.33 2.77 12.73
N ALA A 96 16.19 2.19 11.53
CA ALA A 96 14.94 1.59 11.08
C ALA A 96 14.49 0.38 11.91
N VAL A 97 15.43 -0.42 12.43
CA VAL A 97 15.14 -1.53 13.35
C VAL A 97 14.76 -0.99 14.73
N ILE A 98 15.52 -0.02 15.26
CA ILE A 98 15.28 0.51 16.61
C ILE A 98 13.92 1.22 16.72
N VAL A 99 13.55 2.03 15.73
CA VAL A 99 12.27 2.76 15.75
C VAL A 99 11.06 1.83 15.54
N ARG A 100 11.28 0.59 15.10
CA ARG A 100 10.24 -0.43 14.87
C ARG A 100 10.37 -1.63 15.80
N LEU A 101 11.05 -1.49 16.94
CA LEU A 101 11.28 -2.63 17.84
C LEU A 101 9.98 -3.32 18.23
N GLU A 102 8.95 -2.56 18.62
CA GLU A 102 7.66 -3.13 19.07
C GLU A 102 6.98 -3.94 17.95
N GLU A 103 6.89 -3.37 16.74
CA GLU A 103 6.33 -4.03 15.55
C GLU A 103 7.12 -5.31 15.20
N LEU A 104 8.45 -5.22 15.15
CA LEU A 104 9.31 -6.34 14.77
C LEU A 104 9.30 -7.45 15.82
N GLU A 105 9.21 -7.10 17.11
CA GLU A 105 9.11 -8.05 18.22
C GLU A 105 7.77 -8.81 18.15
N GLU A 106 6.67 -8.13 17.87
CA GLU A 106 5.37 -8.77 17.68
C GLU A 106 5.39 -9.76 16.50
N VAL A 107 5.98 -9.35 15.36
CA VAL A 107 6.14 -10.21 14.19
C VAL A 107 7.03 -11.42 14.50
N LEU A 108 8.12 -11.22 15.23
CA LEU A 108 9.04 -12.28 15.64
C LEU A 108 8.34 -13.31 16.52
N VAL A 109 7.63 -12.88 17.57
CA VAL A 109 6.87 -13.77 18.47
C VAL A 109 5.83 -14.57 17.69
N LYS A 110 5.06 -13.89 16.82
CA LYS A 110 4.06 -14.54 15.95
C LYS A 110 4.66 -15.59 15.04
N LYS A 111 5.85 -15.34 14.49
CA LYS A 111 6.56 -16.32 13.65
C LYS A 111 7.04 -17.52 14.45
N CYS A 112 7.74 -17.32 15.57
CA CYS A 112 8.24 -18.41 16.41
C CYS A 112 7.11 -19.33 16.92
N LYS A 113 5.94 -18.77 17.22
CA LYS A 113 4.79 -19.57 17.71
C LYS A 113 4.17 -20.49 16.68
N LYS A 114 4.25 -20.16 15.39
CA LYS A 114 3.75 -21.01 14.32
C LYS A 114 4.62 -22.25 14.09
N VAL A 115 5.78 -22.33 14.75
CA VAL A 115 6.76 -23.37 14.55
C VAL A 115 6.69 -24.35 15.73
N ASP A 116 6.02 -25.48 15.51
CA ASP A 116 5.74 -26.47 16.56
C ASP A 116 7.00 -26.95 17.29
N TRP A 117 8.11 -27.12 16.56
CA TRP A 117 9.33 -27.66 17.14
C TRP A 117 9.96 -26.72 18.18
N ILE A 118 9.81 -25.39 18.03
CA ILE A 118 10.29 -24.42 19.02
C ILE A 118 9.60 -24.67 20.36
N SER A 119 8.29 -24.88 20.33
CA SER A 119 7.51 -25.18 21.53
C SER A 119 7.84 -26.56 22.12
N LYS A 120 8.02 -27.57 21.25
CA LYS A 120 8.29 -28.97 21.59
C LYS A 120 9.66 -29.16 22.26
N TYR A 121 10.68 -28.47 21.76
CA TYR A 121 12.06 -28.58 22.25
C TYR A 121 12.45 -27.44 23.21
N ASN A 122 11.56 -26.49 23.45
CA ASN A 122 11.77 -25.32 24.31
C ASN A 122 12.94 -24.43 23.84
N GLU A 123 13.04 -24.23 22.52
CA GLU A 123 14.14 -23.51 21.87
C GLU A 123 13.88 -22.00 21.73
N TRP A 124 12.90 -21.43 22.45
CA TRP A 124 12.51 -20.01 22.37
C TRP A 124 13.70 -19.04 22.52
N ASN A 125 14.64 -19.37 23.41
CA ASN A 125 15.81 -18.54 23.69
C ASN A 125 16.79 -18.44 22.51
N THR A 126 16.80 -19.39 21.58
CA THR A 126 17.67 -19.33 20.38
C THR A 126 17.19 -18.27 19.38
N PHE A 127 15.93 -17.86 19.50
CA PHE A 127 15.33 -16.74 18.76
C PHE A 127 15.28 -15.45 19.60
N GLY A 128 15.76 -15.49 20.85
CA GLY A 128 15.64 -14.39 21.78
C GLY A 128 14.19 -14.06 22.16
N VAL A 129 13.32 -15.08 22.23
CA VAL A 129 11.90 -14.97 22.58
C VAL A 129 11.64 -15.72 23.89
N LEU A 130 10.73 -15.22 24.74
CA LEU A 130 10.25 -15.92 25.92
C LEU A 130 9.02 -16.78 25.57
N LYS A 131 8.89 -17.94 26.21
CA LYS A 131 7.76 -18.88 25.98
C LYS A 131 6.36 -18.23 26.13
N ASN A 132 6.24 -17.25 27.03
CA ASN A 132 4.96 -16.60 27.39
C ASN A 132 4.92 -15.12 26.99
N GLU A 133 5.69 -14.71 25.97
CA GLU A 133 5.87 -13.28 25.62
C GLU A 133 4.60 -12.58 25.09
N GLU A 134 3.51 -13.31 24.81
CA GLU A 134 2.24 -12.76 24.31
C GLU A 134 1.33 -12.13 25.37
N VAL A 135 1.65 -12.29 26.65
CA VAL A 135 0.83 -11.70 27.71
C VAL A 135 1.20 -10.23 27.84
N ASP A 136 0.21 -9.33 27.72
CA ASP A 136 0.41 -7.89 27.95
C ASP A 136 1.13 -7.66 29.30
N GLY A 137 2.14 -6.79 29.32
CA GLY A 137 2.90 -6.48 30.54
C GLY A 137 4.14 -7.35 30.78
N MET A 138 4.57 -8.15 29.79
CA MET A 138 5.78 -8.98 29.88
C MET A 138 7.07 -8.24 29.50
N GLU A 139 7.00 -6.96 29.12
CA GLU A 139 8.13 -6.17 28.66
C GLU A 139 9.23 -6.09 29.74
N ASP A 140 8.83 -5.98 31.01
CA ASP A 140 9.73 -5.98 32.16
C ASP A 140 10.51 -7.29 32.31
N LEU A 141 9.93 -8.42 31.89
CA LEU A 141 10.60 -9.72 31.94
C LEU A 141 11.57 -9.89 30.76
N ILE A 142 11.20 -9.42 29.57
CA ILE A 142 12.11 -9.38 28.42
C ILE A 142 13.32 -8.51 28.75
N ASP A 143 13.09 -7.31 29.28
CA ASP A 143 14.14 -6.37 29.66
C ASP A 143 15.07 -6.98 30.72
N LYS A 144 14.50 -7.66 31.72
CA LYS A 144 15.30 -8.41 32.73
C LYS A 144 16.13 -9.51 32.09
N GLU A 145 15.58 -10.28 31.16
CA GLU A 145 16.30 -11.38 30.52
C GLU A 145 17.40 -10.86 29.58
N VAL A 146 17.16 -9.77 28.84
CA VAL A 146 18.18 -9.07 28.02
C VAL A 146 19.37 -8.61 28.88
N LEU A 147 19.10 -8.08 30.08
CA LEU A 147 20.17 -7.66 31.00
C LEU A 147 20.92 -8.84 31.64
N LYS A 148 20.21 -9.95 31.89
CA LYS A 148 20.75 -11.13 32.56
C LYS A 148 21.54 -12.03 31.62
N ASN A 149 21.07 -12.19 30.39
CA ASN A 149 21.59 -13.14 29.41
C ASN A 149 21.99 -12.42 28.12
N PRO A 150 23.28 -12.08 27.95
CA PRO A 150 23.76 -11.40 26.74
C PRO A 150 23.47 -12.17 25.45
N LEU A 151 23.47 -13.50 25.51
CA LEU A 151 23.17 -14.34 24.34
C LEU A 151 21.71 -14.21 23.92
N PHE A 152 20.79 -14.07 24.88
CA PHE A 152 19.37 -13.81 24.59
C PHE A 152 19.21 -12.50 23.82
N GLY A 153 19.86 -11.41 24.27
CA GLY A 153 19.83 -10.11 23.60
C GLY A 153 20.44 -10.15 22.18
N MET A 154 21.53 -10.90 22.00
CA MET A 154 22.14 -11.11 20.68
C MET A 154 21.24 -11.91 19.73
N ASN A 155 20.73 -13.05 20.17
CA ASN A 155 19.80 -13.87 19.37
C ASN A 155 18.56 -13.06 18.97
N ARG A 156 18.03 -12.25 19.89
CA ARG A 156 16.90 -11.37 19.61
C ARG A 156 17.27 -10.33 18.55
N ALA A 157 18.44 -9.68 18.67
CA ALA A 157 18.91 -8.71 17.70
C ALA A 157 19.12 -9.31 16.30
N GLU A 158 19.67 -10.53 16.21
CA GLU A 158 19.79 -11.29 14.96
C GLU A 158 18.42 -11.52 14.32
N CYS A 159 17.48 -12.11 15.08
CA CYS A 159 16.16 -12.40 14.55
C CYS A 159 15.38 -11.14 14.16
N LEU A 160 15.47 -10.06 14.93
CA LEU A 160 14.84 -8.78 14.60
C LEU A 160 15.41 -8.17 13.31
N LEU A 161 16.74 -8.20 13.14
CA LEU A 161 17.36 -7.74 11.90
C LEU A 161 16.93 -8.60 10.71
N ALA A 162 16.91 -9.92 10.86
CA ALA A 162 16.47 -10.82 9.80
C ALA A 162 15.01 -10.56 9.39
N VAL A 163 14.11 -10.40 10.37
CA VAL A 163 12.71 -10.05 10.13
C VAL A 163 12.64 -8.73 9.36
N PHE A 164 13.34 -7.69 9.82
CA PHE A 164 13.38 -6.39 9.13
C PHE A 164 13.85 -6.49 7.67
N LEU A 165 14.95 -7.22 7.42
CA LEU A 165 15.49 -7.38 6.07
C LEU A 165 14.49 -8.05 5.13
N GLU A 166 13.90 -9.17 5.54
CA GLU A 166 13.01 -9.96 4.68
C GLU A 166 11.58 -9.39 4.57
N THR A 167 11.04 -8.74 5.62
CA THR A 167 9.66 -8.23 5.59
C THR A 167 9.54 -6.77 5.19
N ILE A 168 10.58 -5.95 5.41
CA ILE A 168 10.52 -4.50 5.20
C ILE A 168 11.53 -4.04 4.15
N GLU A 169 12.83 -4.24 4.40
CA GLU A 169 13.88 -3.62 3.58
C GLU A 169 13.92 -4.19 2.17
N LYS A 170 14.05 -5.52 2.02
CA LYS A 170 14.17 -6.18 0.72
C LYS A 170 12.94 -5.96 -0.16
N PRO A 171 11.69 -6.13 0.32
CA PRO A 171 10.50 -5.78 -0.49
C PRO A 171 10.38 -4.27 -0.78
N GLY A 172 10.80 -3.41 0.15
CA GLY A 172 10.79 -1.95 -0.04
C GLY A 172 11.77 -1.49 -1.13
N LEU A 173 13.00 -2.00 -1.10
CA LEU A 173 14.04 -1.65 -2.06
C LEU A 173 13.80 -2.28 -3.44
N ALA A 174 13.32 -3.53 -3.48
CA ALA A 174 12.96 -4.20 -4.73
C ALA A 174 11.89 -3.43 -5.52
N ARG A 175 10.88 -2.87 -4.84
CA ARG A 175 9.87 -1.99 -5.46
C ARG A 175 10.45 -0.74 -6.11
N ASN A 176 11.58 -0.26 -5.59
CA ASN A 176 12.25 0.96 -6.07
C ASN A 176 13.45 0.66 -6.98
N GLY A 177 13.75 -0.61 -7.28
CA GLY A 177 14.92 -1.00 -8.08
C GLY A 177 16.27 -0.63 -7.43
N VAL A 178 16.29 -0.42 -6.11
CA VAL A 178 17.50 -0.05 -5.37
C VAL A 178 18.16 -1.32 -4.84
N ILE A 179 19.47 -1.43 -5.02
CA ILE A 179 20.29 -2.50 -4.44
C ILE A 179 21.20 -1.85 -3.41
N VAL A 180 21.17 -2.35 -2.17
CA VAL A 180 22.08 -1.92 -1.11
C VAL A 180 23.02 -3.07 -0.73
N PRO A 181 24.15 -2.81 -0.06
CA PRO A 181 25.05 -3.87 0.41
C PRO A 181 24.36 -4.82 1.40
N CYS A 182 24.70 -6.12 1.33
CA CYS A 182 24.29 -7.14 2.30
C CYS A 182 22.76 -7.20 2.51
N MET A 183 21.96 -7.42 1.46
CA MET A 183 20.49 -7.51 1.62
C MET A 183 20.00 -8.88 2.11
N ASP A 184 20.79 -9.93 1.93
CA ASP A 184 20.39 -11.29 2.26
C ASP A 184 20.73 -11.64 3.71
N VAL A 185 19.87 -12.44 4.35
CA VAL A 185 20.09 -12.93 5.71
C VAL A 185 21.12 -14.06 5.67
N ASP A 186 22.40 -13.71 5.85
CA ASP A 186 23.54 -14.64 5.81
C ASP A 186 24.09 -15.03 7.20
N PHE A 187 23.44 -14.55 8.27
CA PHE A 187 23.89 -14.70 9.66
C PHE A 187 22.99 -15.59 10.52
N LEU A 188 21.84 -16.03 10.01
CA LEU A 188 21.04 -17.07 10.66
C LEU A 188 21.44 -18.45 10.14
N ASP A 189 21.40 -19.46 11.01
CA ASP A 189 21.45 -20.85 10.57
C ASP A 189 20.18 -21.25 9.81
N SER A 190 20.24 -22.38 9.11
CA SER A 190 19.12 -22.91 8.34
C SER A 190 17.87 -22.99 9.19
N ASP A 191 17.93 -23.67 10.33
CA ASP A 191 16.76 -24.01 11.13
C ASP A 191 16.02 -22.76 11.63
N ARG A 192 16.78 -21.73 12.05
CA ARG A 192 16.21 -20.43 12.45
C ARG A 192 15.64 -19.67 11.25
N TYR A 193 16.32 -19.68 10.10
CA TYR A 193 15.80 -19.05 8.89
C TYR A 193 14.50 -19.72 8.40
N GLU A 194 14.46 -21.05 8.37
CA GLU A 194 13.28 -21.81 7.96
C GLU A 194 12.08 -21.53 8.88
N ALA A 195 12.31 -21.56 10.19
CA ALA A 195 11.32 -21.24 11.20
C ALA A 195 10.70 -19.84 11.00
N LEU A 196 11.51 -18.84 10.60
CA LEU A 196 11.03 -17.47 10.42
C LEU A 196 10.36 -17.21 9.07
N PHE A 197 10.76 -17.89 7.98
CA PHE A 197 10.39 -17.46 6.63
C PHE A 197 9.77 -18.55 5.72
N LEU A 198 10.09 -19.83 5.89
CA LEU A 198 9.76 -20.87 4.89
C LEU A 198 8.36 -21.47 5.01
N GLN A 199 7.62 -21.21 6.10
CA GLN A 199 6.24 -21.68 6.25
C GLN A 199 5.27 -21.09 5.19
N LYS A 200 5.58 -19.92 4.62
CA LYS A 200 4.77 -19.30 3.56
C LYS A 200 4.88 -20.04 2.21
N GLU A 201 5.96 -20.76 1.94
CA GLU A 201 6.11 -21.45 0.66
C GLU A 201 5.30 -22.75 0.59
N GLU A 202 5.21 -23.48 1.70
CA GLU A 202 4.37 -24.68 1.78
C GLU A 202 2.87 -24.34 1.77
N GLU A 203 2.46 -23.27 2.45
CA GLU A 203 1.07 -22.78 2.38
C GLU A 203 0.72 -22.21 0.99
N LYS A 204 1.66 -21.52 0.32
CA LYS A 204 1.46 -21.08 -1.07
C LYS A 204 1.39 -22.24 -2.05
N LYS A 205 2.22 -23.29 -1.88
CA LYS A 205 2.16 -24.51 -2.70
C LYS A 205 0.82 -25.22 -2.50
N LYS A 206 0.36 -25.41 -1.27
CA LYS A 206 -0.95 -26.02 -0.98
C LYS A 206 -2.10 -25.22 -1.57
N LYS A 207 -2.10 -23.89 -1.46
CA LYS A 207 -3.13 -23.05 -2.09
C LYS A 207 -3.12 -23.12 -3.61
N LYS A 208 -1.94 -23.22 -4.21
CA LYS A 208 -1.79 -23.35 -5.66
C LYS A 208 -2.26 -24.72 -6.16
N GLU A 209 -1.99 -25.78 -5.40
CA GLU A 209 -2.51 -27.13 -5.66
C GLU A 209 -4.06 -27.17 -5.52
N GLU A 210 -4.63 -26.51 -4.51
CA GLU A 210 -6.08 -26.36 -4.35
C GLU A 210 -6.72 -25.53 -5.48
N GLU A 211 -6.09 -24.44 -5.92
CA GLU A 211 -6.56 -23.63 -7.06
C GLU A 211 -6.50 -24.41 -8.39
N GLU A 212 -5.47 -25.21 -8.62
CA GLU A 212 -5.37 -26.08 -9.79
C GLU A 212 -6.46 -27.18 -9.78
N GLU A 213 -6.76 -27.76 -8.61
CA GLU A 213 -7.83 -28.75 -8.46
C GLU A 213 -9.23 -28.15 -8.69
N ILE A 214 -9.49 -26.93 -8.19
CA ILE A 214 -10.73 -26.18 -8.44
C ILE A 214 -10.87 -25.84 -9.93
N THR A 215 -9.79 -25.42 -10.58
CA THR A 215 -9.79 -25.07 -12.01
C THR A 215 -10.08 -26.31 -12.87
N GLN A 216 -9.59 -27.48 -12.47
CA GLN A 216 -9.84 -28.73 -13.17
C GLN A 216 -11.29 -29.20 -13.00
N GLN A 217 -11.87 -29.06 -11.80
CA GLN A 217 -13.30 -29.32 -11.57
C GLN A 217 -14.20 -28.38 -12.37
N GLN A 218 -13.88 -27.09 -12.44
CA GLN A 218 -14.63 -26.11 -13.25
C GLN A 218 -14.59 -26.45 -14.74
N LYS A 219 -13.45 -26.93 -15.24
CA LYS A 219 -13.30 -27.33 -16.65
C LYS A 219 -14.09 -28.59 -16.98
N GLU A 220 -14.13 -29.57 -16.07
CA GLU A 220 -14.99 -30.76 -16.22
C GLU A 220 -16.48 -30.40 -16.20
N GLU A 221 -16.88 -29.44 -15.37
CA GLU A 221 -18.25 -28.95 -15.30
C GLU A 221 -18.65 -28.15 -16.55
N GLU A 222 -17.73 -27.35 -17.11
CA GLU A 222 -17.93 -26.60 -18.36
C GLU A 222 -18.03 -27.55 -19.57
N ASP A 223 -17.18 -28.58 -19.65
CA ASP A 223 -17.26 -29.61 -20.70
C ASP A 223 -18.57 -30.41 -20.60
N ALA A 224 -19.03 -30.73 -19.38
CA ALA A 224 -20.32 -31.38 -19.15
C ALA A 224 -21.51 -30.47 -19.55
N GLN A 225 -21.45 -29.17 -19.25
CA GLN A 225 -22.45 -28.18 -19.67
C GLN A 225 -22.48 -28.02 -21.18
N LYS A 226 -21.32 -28.03 -21.85
CA LYS A 226 -21.22 -27.95 -23.30
C LYS A 226 -21.80 -29.19 -23.98
N ALA A 227 -21.52 -30.38 -23.45
CA ALA A 227 -22.14 -31.62 -23.93
C ALA A 227 -23.67 -31.64 -23.68
N ALA A 228 -24.14 -31.04 -22.59
CA ALA A 228 -25.57 -30.88 -22.33
C ALA A 228 -26.22 -29.87 -23.29
N GLN A 229 -25.53 -28.77 -23.63
CA GLN A 229 -25.98 -27.79 -24.62
C GLN A 229 -26.03 -28.38 -26.03
N GLU A 230 -25.05 -29.20 -26.45
CA GLU A 230 -25.09 -29.89 -27.74
C GLU A 230 -26.30 -30.84 -27.81
N LYS A 231 -26.55 -31.64 -26.77
CA LYS A 231 -27.74 -32.50 -26.71
C LYS A 231 -29.05 -31.68 -26.74
N LEU A 232 -29.07 -30.52 -26.11
CA LEU A 232 -30.22 -29.61 -26.14
C LEU A 232 -30.42 -29.02 -27.55
N GLN A 233 -29.33 -28.65 -28.24
CA GLN A 233 -29.38 -28.16 -29.62
C GLN A 233 -29.86 -29.25 -30.59
N GLU A 234 -29.38 -30.48 -30.45
CA GLU A 234 -29.88 -31.62 -31.23
C GLU A 234 -31.38 -31.83 -31.00
N ALA A 235 -31.84 -31.78 -29.74
CA ALA A 235 -33.26 -31.89 -29.40
C ALA A 235 -34.10 -30.72 -29.95
N LEU A 236 -33.58 -29.49 -29.89
CA LEU A 236 -34.22 -28.31 -30.46
C LEU A 236 -34.31 -28.39 -31.98
N GLN A 237 -33.28 -28.91 -32.64
CA GLN A 237 -33.27 -29.09 -34.09
C GLN A 237 -34.23 -30.21 -34.54
N GLU A 238 -34.43 -31.23 -33.71
CA GLU A 238 -35.47 -32.24 -33.90
C GLU A 238 -36.88 -31.64 -33.72
N ILE A 239 -37.07 -30.72 -32.77
CA ILE A 239 -38.32 -29.96 -32.57
C ILE A 239 -38.57 -28.99 -33.73
N GLU A 240 -37.55 -28.28 -34.20
CA GLU A 240 -37.61 -27.34 -35.32
C GLU A 240 -37.98 -28.06 -36.63
N ASN A 241 -37.42 -29.25 -36.87
CA ASN A 241 -37.81 -30.10 -37.99
C ASN A 241 -39.25 -30.60 -37.88
N LYS A 242 -39.80 -30.74 -36.66
CA LYS A 242 -41.22 -31.03 -36.41
C LYS A 242 -42.12 -29.78 -36.52
N GLN A 243 -41.56 -28.57 -36.44
CA GLN A 243 -42.30 -27.29 -36.52
C GLN A 243 -42.33 -26.65 -37.92
N LYS A 244 -41.66 -27.22 -38.92
CA LYS A 244 -41.68 -26.78 -40.34
C LYS A 244 -43.04 -26.86 -41.07
N GLU A 245 -44.15 -27.04 -40.37
CA GLU A 245 -45.51 -26.92 -40.92
C GLU A 245 -46.24 -25.59 -40.63
N VAL A 246 -45.59 -24.58 -40.05
CA VAL A 246 -46.23 -23.27 -39.78
C VAL A 246 -45.27 -22.10 -40.15
N PRO A 247 -45.73 -21.04 -40.85
CA PRO A 247 -44.83 -20.02 -41.41
C PRO A 247 -44.32 -19.04 -40.34
N PRO A 248 -43.16 -18.38 -40.58
CA PRO A 248 -42.34 -17.80 -39.52
C PRO A 248 -42.75 -16.37 -39.17
N LYS A 249 -42.57 -16.01 -37.90
CA LYS A 249 -42.53 -14.63 -37.43
C LYS A 249 -41.32 -14.40 -36.53
N ASP A 250 -40.48 -13.49 -37.01
CA ASP A 250 -39.61 -12.52 -36.33
C ASP A 250 -38.56 -12.96 -35.29
N GLU A 251 -37.31 -12.81 -35.75
CA GLU A 251 -36.22 -11.99 -35.17
C GLU A 251 -35.75 -12.28 -33.73
N THR A 252 -34.62 -12.97 -33.64
CA THR A 252 -33.72 -12.94 -32.50
C THR A 252 -33.15 -11.52 -32.32
N LYS A 253 -33.50 -10.90 -31.19
CA LYS A 253 -33.01 -9.59 -30.74
C LYS A 253 -31.48 -9.57 -30.66
N GLN A 254 -30.84 -8.80 -31.54
CA GLN A 254 -29.52 -8.26 -31.28
C GLN A 254 -29.58 -7.33 -30.06
N ILE A 255 -28.86 -7.70 -29.00
CA ILE A 255 -28.61 -6.89 -27.81
C ILE A 255 -27.38 -6.04 -28.14
N GLY A 256 -27.60 -4.99 -28.93
CA GLY A 256 -26.63 -3.96 -29.28
C GLY A 256 -27.28 -2.59 -29.10
N ASP A 257 -26.49 -1.62 -28.64
CA ASP A 257 -26.89 -0.26 -28.26
C ASP A 257 -27.39 0.53 -29.49
N LYS A 258 -28.69 0.39 -29.81
CA LYS A 258 -29.34 0.97 -31.00
C LYS A 258 -29.19 2.49 -31.10
N LEU A 259 -29.01 3.19 -29.97
CA LEU A 259 -28.84 4.65 -29.93
C LEU A 259 -27.41 5.05 -30.28
N ARG A 260 -26.41 4.31 -29.77
CA ARG A 260 -25.00 4.48 -30.11
C ARG A 260 -24.74 4.16 -31.58
N GLU A 261 -25.34 3.09 -32.10
CA GLU A 261 -25.27 2.73 -33.52
C GLU A 261 -25.96 3.77 -34.43
N ALA A 262 -27.07 4.36 -33.99
CA ALA A 262 -27.84 5.31 -34.80
C ALA A 262 -27.27 6.74 -34.80
N THR A 263 -26.60 7.17 -33.73
CA THR A 263 -26.18 8.58 -33.56
C THR A 263 -24.67 8.78 -33.49
N GLY A 264 -23.89 7.76 -33.15
CA GLY A 264 -22.46 7.89 -32.89
C GLY A 264 -22.10 8.78 -31.69
N ILE A 265 -23.09 9.29 -30.95
CA ILE A 265 -22.90 10.19 -29.81
C ILE A 265 -22.66 9.34 -28.57
N ARG A 266 -21.51 9.55 -27.93
CA ARG A 266 -21.12 8.91 -26.69
C ARG A 266 -21.46 9.81 -25.50
N PRO A 267 -22.17 9.32 -24.47
CA PRO A 267 -22.38 10.08 -23.25
C PRO A 267 -21.05 10.20 -22.50
N SER A 268 -20.78 11.38 -21.95
CA SER A 268 -19.59 11.61 -21.12
C SER A 268 -19.56 10.62 -19.96
N LEU A 269 -18.37 10.07 -19.66
CA LEU A 269 -18.18 9.14 -18.54
C LEU A 269 -18.06 9.89 -17.20
N HIS A 270 -17.76 11.18 -17.24
CA HIS A 270 -17.48 12.00 -16.06
C HIS A 270 -18.62 12.04 -15.04
N PRO A 271 -19.92 12.17 -15.40
CA PRO A 271 -20.99 12.22 -14.41
C PRO A 271 -21.06 10.99 -13.51
N VAL A 272 -20.76 9.79 -14.04
CA VAL A 272 -20.75 8.55 -13.23
C VAL A 272 -19.56 8.58 -12.27
N THR A 273 -18.39 8.97 -12.75
CA THR A 273 -17.17 9.12 -11.95
C THR A 273 -17.34 10.15 -10.84
N ILE A 274 -17.87 11.33 -11.16
CA ILE A 274 -18.10 12.44 -10.20
C ILE A 274 -19.05 12.00 -9.09
N ASN A 275 -20.20 11.39 -9.44
CA ASN A 275 -21.16 10.92 -8.44
C ASN A 275 -20.54 9.88 -7.49
N ALA A 276 -19.71 8.98 -8.02
CA ALA A 276 -19.02 7.98 -7.21
C ALA A 276 -17.96 8.60 -6.29
N ILE A 277 -17.20 9.60 -6.77
CA ILE A 277 -16.25 10.35 -5.94
C ILE A 277 -16.98 11.11 -4.83
N ALA A 278 -18.13 11.75 -5.14
CA ALA A 278 -18.94 12.42 -4.13
C ALA A 278 -19.49 11.43 -3.07
N GLU A 279 -19.90 10.23 -3.47
CA GLU A 279 -20.27 9.15 -2.54
C GLU A 279 -19.08 8.73 -1.67
N ALA A 280 -17.88 8.60 -2.25
CA ALA A 280 -16.66 8.30 -1.52
C ALA A 280 -16.29 9.38 -0.49
N LEU A 281 -16.41 10.67 -0.86
CA LEU A 281 -16.20 11.78 0.07
C LEU A 281 -17.15 11.70 1.27
N LYS A 282 -18.43 11.37 1.04
CA LYS A 282 -19.40 11.18 2.12
C LYS A 282 -19.03 10.00 3.03
N ILE A 283 -18.61 8.87 2.45
CA ILE A 283 -18.15 7.71 3.23
C ILE A 283 -16.91 8.06 4.07
N ARG A 284 -15.95 8.81 3.50
CA ARG A 284 -14.76 9.28 4.21
C ARG A 284 -15.13 10.20 5.38
N ALA A 285 -16.04 11.15 5.16
CA ALA A 285 -16.51 12.09 6.17
C ALA A 285 -17.25 11.41 7.34
N GLN A 286 -17.89 10.25 7.10
CA GLN A 286 -18.54 9.47 8.16
C GLN A 286 -17.58 8.84 9.16
N ASN A 287 -16.26 8.80 8.87
CA ASN A 287 -15.26 8.19 9.75
C ASN A 287 -15.57 6.73 10.13
N ASN A 288 -16.16 5.99 9.20
CA ASN A 288 -16.56 4.62 9.46
C ASN A 288 -15.35 3.67 9.42
N THR A 289 -14.98 3.12 10.58
CA THR A 289 -13.87 2.16 10.71
C THR A 289 -14.07 0.87 9.91
N ARG A 290 -15.29 0.56 9.48
CA ARG A 290 -15.58 -0.62 8.64
C ARG A 290 -15.38 -0.38 7.13
N ALA A 291 -15.26 0.88 6.73
CA ALA A 291 -15.03 1.28 5.34
C ALA A 291 -14.06 2.47 5.31
N PRO A 292 -12.80 2.28 5.76
CA PRO A 292 -11.85 3.37 5.86
C PRO A 292 -11.49 3.90 4.47
N LEU A 293 -11.61 5.22 4.30
CA LEU A 293 -11.09 5.96 3.14
C LEU A 293 -10.04 6.99 3.56
N ARG A 294 -9.56 6.88 4.80
CA ARG A 294 -8.42 7.59 5.37
C ARG A 294 -7.87 6.76 6.52
N LEU A 295 -6.64 7.01 6.92
CA LEU A 295 -6.04 6.35 8.09
C LEU A 295 -6.70 6.94 9.34
N LEU A 296 -7.58 6.17 9.98
CA LEU A 296 -8.35 6.60 11.17
C LEU A 296 -7.71 6.15 12.48
N THR A 297 -7.01 5.01 12.43
CA THR A 297 -6.36 4.38 13.58
C THR A 297 -5.01 3.80 13.14
N GLU A 298 -4.11 3.56 14.08
CA GLU A 298 -2.81 2.93 13.83
C GLU A 298 -2.94 1.52 13.22
N GLY A 299 -4.10 0.88 13.36
CA GLY A 299 -4.40 -0.42 12.75
C GLY A 299 -5.09 -0.36 11.37
N THR A 300 -5.38 0.84 10.84
CA THR A 300 -5.94 0.97 9.49
C THR A 300 -4.81 0.87 8.49
N GLU A 301 -4.86 -0.14 7.62
CA GLU A 301 -3.80 -0.38 6.64
C GLU A 301 -4.15 0.24 5.27
N PHE A 302 -3.14 0.64 4.52
CA PHE A 302 -3.35 1.28 3.21
C PHE A 302 -4.09 0.39 2.20
N TRP A 303 -3.90 -0.94 2.30
CA TRP A 303 -4.60 -1.89 1.44
C TRP A 303 -6.11 -1.93 1.72
N GLU A 304 -6.56 -1.60 2.93
CA GLU A 304 -7.98 -1.53 3.26
C GLU A 304 -8.63 -0.35 2.53
N ILE A 305 -7.96 0.81 2.49
CA ILE A 305 -8.38 1.98 1.73
C ILE A 305 -8.47 1.65 0.23
N GLN A 306 -7.45 0.97 -0.31
CA GLN A 306 -7.44 0.54 -1.70
C GLN A 306 -8.59 -0.42 -2.02
N TYR A 307 -8.85 -1.38 -1.13
CA TYR A 307 -9.95 -2.32 -1.28
C TYR A 307 -11.32 -1.62 -1.27
N GLN A 308 -11.52 -0.64 -0.38
CA GLN A 308 -12.76 0.14 -0.33
C GLN A 308 -12.92 1.04 -1.57
N ALA A 309 -11.84 1.67 -2.04
CA ALA A 309 -11.85 2.43 -3.29
C ALA A 309 -12.27 1.55 -4.48
N GLY A 310 -11.74 0.34 -4.57
CA GLY A 310 -12.12 -0.67 -5.57
C GLY A 310 -13.61 -1.04 -5.48
N LYS A 311 -14.13 -1.28 -4.27
CA LYS A 311 -15.56 -1.56 -4.06
C LYS A 311 -16.47 -0.42 -4.49
N ILE A 312 -16.09 0.83 -4.21
CA ILE A 312 -16.87 2.00 -4.62
C ILE A 312 -16.90 2.11 -6.14
N ALA A 313 -15.76 1.92 -6.79
CA ALA A 313 -15.65 1.90 -8.25
C ALA A 313 -16.52 0.79 -8.88
N GLU A 314 -16.41 -0.44 -8.38
CA GLU A 314 -17.20 -1.59 -8.84
C GLU A 314 -18.71 -1.32 -8.67
N ASN A 315 -19.12 -0.84 -7.51
CA ASN A 315 -20.52 -0.52 -7.23
C ASN A 315 -21.04 0.59 -8.15
N ALA A 316 -20.22 1.61 -8.47
CA ALA A 316 -20.61 2.68 -9.39
C ALA A 316 -20.86 2.15 -10.80
N VAL A 317 -19.97 1.28 -11.31
CA VAL A 317 -20.12 0.62 -12.61
C VAL A 317 -21.37 -0.26 -12.62
N ILE A 318 -21.58 -1.09 -11.59
CA ILE A 318 -22.78 -1.93 -11.47
C ILE A 318 -24.06 -1.09 -11.41
N LYS A 319 -24.08 -0.01 -10.62
CA LYS A 319 -25.22 0.93 -10.56
C LYS A 319 -25.49 1.52 -11.94
N ARG A 320 -24.45 1.92 -12.67
CA ARG A 320 -24.60 2.46 -14.04
C ARG A 320 -25.13 1.42 -15.02
N GLN A 321 -24.59 0.21 -15.04
CA GLN A 321 -25.09 -0.88 -15.89
C GLN A 321 -26.51 -1.33 -15.51
N LYS A 322 -26.93 -1.21 -14.25
CA LYS A 322 -28.34 -1.44 -13.87
C LYS A 322 -29.25 -0.32 -14.40
N SER A 323 -28.78 0.92 -14.35
CA SER A 323 -29.51 2.07 -14.87
C SER A 323 -29.55 2.13 -16.40
N SER A 324 -28.64 1.44 -17.09
CA SER A 324 -28.60 1.41 -18.56
C SER A 324 -29.82 0.75 -19.18
N ASN A 325 -30.55 -0.08 -18.41
CA ASN A 325 -31.86 -0.59 -18.82
C ASN A 325 -32.90 0.52 -19.05
N LYS A 326 -32.68 1.74 -18.53
CA LYS A 326 -33.60 2.88 -18.66
C LYS A 326 -33.25 3.82 -19.80
N ASP A 327 -31.97 4.04 -20.07
CA ASP A 327 -31.49 4.96 -21.12
C ASP A 327 -30.92 4.25 -22.34
N GLY A 328 -30.77 2.92 -22.30
CA GLY A 328 -30.25 2.08 -23.38
C GLY A 328 -28.72 2.05 -23.49
N MET A 329 -28.01 2.82 -22.66
CA MET A 329 -26.57 3.08 -22.85
C MET A 329 -25.72 2.23 -21.90
N THR A 330 -25.40 1.00 -22.29
CA THR A 330 -24.50 0.12 -21.53
C THR A 330 -23.06 0.57 -21.65
N LEU A 331 -22.33 0.55 -20.54
CA LEU A 331 -20.88 0.79 -20.56
C LEU A 331 -20.18 -0.39 -21.24
N THR A 332 -19.25 -0.11 -22.15
CA THR A 332 -18.30 -1.13 -22.63
C THR A 332 -17.34 -1.52 -21.52
N GLU A 333 -16.61 -2.61 -21.69
CA GLU A 333 -15.60 -3.05 -20.71
C GLU A 333 -14.52 -1.98 -20.51
N GLU A 334 -14.00 -1.39 -21.59
CA GLU A 334 -13.02 -0.31 -21.51
C GLU A 334 -13.57 0.94 -20.83
N GLU A 335 -14.85 1.30 -21.07
CA GLU A 335 -15.51 2.42 -20.38
C GLU A 335 -15.64 2.15 -18.89
N ALA A 336 -16.03 0.94 -18.51
CA ALA A 336 -16.13 0.51 -17.13
C ALA A 336 -14.76 0.54 -16.43
N GLN A 337 -13.72 0.05 -17.10
CA GLN A 337 -12.34 0.12 -16.61
C GLN A 337 -11.87 1.56 -16.46
N THR A 338 -12.18 2.45 -17.41
CA THR A 338 -11.82 3.88 -17.33
C THR A 338 -12.51 4.58 -16.17
N VAL A 339 -13.83 4.36 -16.01
CA VAL A 339 -14.60 4.90 -14.88
C VAL A 339 -14.01 4.38 -13.56
N GLY A 340 -13.76 3.07 -13.46
CA GLY A 340 -13.20 2.46 -12.25
C GLY A 340 -11.81 2.97 -11.92
N GLY A 341 -10.92 3.05 -12.92
CA GLY A 341 -9.56 3.56 -12.79
C GLY A 341 -9.52 5.01 -12.32
N ARG A 342 -10.41 5.87 -12.82
CA ARG A 342 -10.54 7.26 -12.36
C ARG A 342 -11.03 7.37 -10.93
N ILE A 343 -12.07 6.61 -10.56
CA ILE A 343 -12.60 6.61 -9.19
C ILE A 343 -11.51 6.18 -8.21
N VAL A 344 -10.84 5.06 -8.49
CA VAL A 344 -9.74 4.57 -7.64
C VAL A 344 -8.59 5.56 -7.62
N GLY A 345 -8.18 6.08 -8.78
CA GLY A 345 -7.07 7.04 -8.90
C GLY A 345 -7.30 8.33 -8.10
N VAL A 346 -8.52 8.86 -8.10
CA VAL A 346 -8.90 10.02 -7.28
C VAL A 346 -8.94 9.66 -5.79
N ILE A 347 -9.64 8.58 -5.41
CA ILE A 347 -9.78 8.18 -4.00
C ILE A 347 -8.42 7.91 -3.34
N MET A 348 -7.52 7.23 -4.05
CA MET A 348 -6.18 6.89 -3.55
C MET A 348 -5.26 8.11 -3.41
N ARG A 349 -5.65 9.27 -3.95
CA ARG A 349 -4.88 10.52 -3.94
C ARG A 349 -5.67 11.68 -3.37
N LEU A 350 -6.69 11.42 -2.54
CA LEU A 350 -7.55 12.46 -2.00
C LEU A 350 -6.74 13.53 -1.28
N ASP A 351 -5.80 13.14 -0.41
CA ASP A 351 -5.04 14.12 0.39
C ASP A 351 -4.21 15.07 -0.51
N ASP A 352 -3.54 14.54 -1.54
CA ASP A 352 -2.77 15.34 -2.50
C ASP A 352 -3.66 16.26 -3.34
N LEU A 353 -4.78 15.73 -3.85
CA LEU A 353 -5.69 16.46 -4.72
C LEU A 353 -6.48 17.52 -3.94
N GLU A 354 -6.85 17.25 -2.70
CA GLU A 354 -7.53 18.21 -1.81
C GLU A 354 -6.59 19.34 -1.40
N TRP A 355 -5.34 19.02 -1.08
CA TRP A 355 -4.34 20.05 -0.80
C TRP A 355 -4.14 20.96 -2.02
N GLU A 356 -3.98 20.38 -3.21
CA GLU A 356 -3.80 21.14 -4.45
C GLU A 356 -5.04 21.99 -4.78
N LEU A 357 -6.24 21.43 -4.59
CA LEU A 357 -7.50 22.15 -4.75
C LEU A 357 -7.55 23.39 -3.85
N HIS A 358 -7.37 23.18 -2.54
CA HIS A 358 -7.41 24.26 -1.57
C HIS A 358 -6.33 25.32 -1.86
N HIS A 359 -5.12 24.89 -2.23
CA HIS A 359 -4.02 25.77 -2.61
C HIS A 359 -4.35 26.65 -3.82
N ARG A 360 -4.95 26.09 -4.88
CA ARG A 360 -5.29 26.85 -6.09
C ARG A 360 -6.44 27.83 -5.84
N VAL A 361 -7.44 27.40 -5.08
CA VAL A 361 -8.60 28.24 -4.77
C VAL A 361 -8.20 29.40 -3.87
N THR A 362 -7.42 29.16 -2.80
CA THR A 362 -6.94 30.21 -1.88
C THR A 362 -6.03 31.25 -2.56
N GLN A 363 -5.27 30.85 -3.58
CA GLN A 363 -4.45 31.76 -4.36
C GLN A 363 -5.23 32.60 -5.38
N THR A 364 -6.52 32.32 -5.57
CA THR A 364 -7.36 33.02 -6.53
C THR A 364 -8.11 34.15 -5.85
N ALA A 365 -7.60 35.38 -6.04
CA ALA A 365 -8.07 36.56 -5.30
C ALA A 365 -9.58 36.83 -5.42
N TRP A 366 -10.19 36.52 -6.56
CA TRP A 366 -11.61 36.77 -6.75
C TRP A 366 -12.50 35.79 -5.96
N VAL A 367 -12.04 34.56 -5.71
CA VAL A 367 -12.82 33.58 -4.94
C VAL A 367 -13.04 34.10 -3.52
N GLY A 368 -11.97 34.55 -2.85
CA GLY A 368 -12.08 35.16 -1.53
C GLY A 368 -12.81 36.51 -1.52
N LYS A 369 -12.75 37.26 -2.62
CA LYS A 369 -13.44 38.55 -2.74
C LYS A 369 -14.97 38.39 -2.84
N TYR A 370 -15.44 37.37 -3.53
CA TYR A 370 -16.86 37.13 -3.79
C TYR A 370 -17.48 36.01 -2.93
N ASP A 371 -16.71 35.43 -2.00
CA ASP A 371 -17.13 34.34 -1.11
C ASP A 371 -17.59 33.07 -1.86
N GLU A 372 -16.89 32.75 -2.94
CA GLU A 372 -17.25 31.67 -3.87
C GLU A 372 -16.68 30.30 -3.47
N TRP A 373 -16.19 30.14 -2.24
CA TRP A 373 -15.46 28.95 -1.77
C TRP A 373 -16.26 27.65 -1.96
N SER A 374 -17.55 27.66 -1.62
CA SER A 374 -18.45 26.51 -1.72
C SER A 374 -18.71 26.07 -3.16
N ASN A 375 -18.59 26.97 -4.14
CA ASN A 375 -18.73 26.64 -5.57
C ASN A 375 -17.52 25.84 -6.10
N PHE A 376 -16.40 25.89 -5.38
CA PHE A 376 -15.25 25.01 -5.59
C PHE A 376 -15.26 23.78 -4.68
N GLY A 377 -16.28 23.63 -3.82
CA GLY A 377 -16.33 22.60 -2.80
C GLY A 377 -15.20 22.75 -1.78
N THR A 378 -14.82 23.99 -1.46
CA THR A 378 -13.78 24.32 -0.48
C THR A 378 -14.30 25.25 0.61
N LEU A 379 -13.62 25.30 1.74
CA LEU A 379 -13.86 26.30 2.79
C LEU A 379 -12.75 27.34 2.81
N GLN A 380 -13.07 28.54 3.31
CA GLN A 380 -12.08 29.58 3.53
C GLN A 380 -10.95 29.11 4.47
N ASP A 381 -11.30 28.31 5.48
CA ASP A 381 -10.38 27.66 6.39
C ASP A 381 -10.71 26.16 6.48
N GLU A 382 -9.82 25.32 5.96
CA GLU A 382 -9.89 23.86 6.03
C GLU A 382 -8.95 23.27 7.10
N SER A 383 -8.42 24.09 8.02
CA SER A 383 -7.51 23.62 9.09
C SER A 383 -8.16 22.59 10.02
N CYS A 384 -9.48 22.60 10.14
CA CYS A 384 -10.25 21.64 10.91
C CYS A 384 -10.95 20.62 9.99
N ILE A 385 -10.41 19.40 9.93
CA ILE A 385 -10.97 18.31 9.11
C ILE A 385 -12.43 17.98 9.45
N LYS A 386 -12.84 18.15 10.73
CA LYS A 386 -14.22 17.91 11.16
C LYS A 386 -15.20 18.88 10.51
N THR A 387 -14.82 20.14 10.36
CA THR A 387 -15.67 21.16 9.73
C THR A 387 -15.87 20.86 8.25
N LEU A 388 -14.81 20.40 7.57
CA LEU A 388 -14.91 19.94 6.19
C LEU A 388 -15.80 18.69 6.07
N ASP A 389 -15.59 17.69 6.93
CA ASP A 389 -16.40 16.46 6.94
C ASP A 389 -17.89 16.77 7.16
N GLU A 390 -18.22 17.67 8.10
CA GLU A 390 -19.59 18.11 8.36
C GLU A 390 -20.21 18.79 7.13
N MET A 391 -19.46 19.65 6.43
CA MET A 391 -19.93 20.30 5.20
C MET A 391 -20.18 19.28 4.08
N ILE A 392 -19.31 18.30 3.90
CA ILE A 392 -19.49 17.22 2.92
C ILE A 392 -20.75 16.39 3.20
N LEU A 393 -21.07 16.16 4.48
CA LEU A 393 -22.25 15.39 4.89
C LEU A 393 -23.55 16.19 4.75
N ASN A 394 -23.52 17.48 5.10
CA ASN A 394 -24.71 18.32 5.19
C ASN A 394 -25.08 19.02 3.88
N ASP A 395 -24.11 19.29 3.00
CA ASP A 395 -24.34 19.96 1.73
C ASP A 395 -23.98 19.05 0.54
N PRO A 396 -24.99 18.43 -0.11
CA PRO A 396 -24.77 17.60 -1.28
C PRO A 396 -24.15 18.33 -2.47
N LEU A 397 -24.44 19.63 -2.64
CA LEU A 397 -23.90 20.42 -3.73
C LEU A 397 -22.42 20.72 -3.48
N PHE A 398 -22.05 21.04 -2.23
CA PHE A 398 -20.64 21.17 -1.83
C PHE A 398 -19.84 19.91 -2.14
N ALA A 399 -20.35 18.73 -1.78
CA ALA A 399 -19.69 17.45 -2.04
C ALA A 399 -19.54 17.16 -3.55
N MET A 400 -20.55 17.51 -4.35
CA MET A 400 -20.50 17.37 -5.81
C MET A 400 -19.48 18.32 -6.44
N ASN A 401 -19.52 19.61 -6.08
CA ASN A 401 -18.55 20.60 -6.54
C ASN A 401 -17.13 20.16 -6.21
N ARG A 402 -16.88 19.67 -4.98
CA ARG A 402 -15.56 19.16 -4.57
C ARG A 402 -15.16 17.96 -5.44
N ALA A 403 -16.05 17.00 -5.64
CA ALA A 403 -15.79 15.82 -6.49
C ALA A 403 -15.44 16.18 -7.94
N GLU A 404 -16.15 17.16 -8.53
CA GLU A 404 -15.83 17.69 -9.86
C GLU A 404 -14.42 18.27 -9.92
N ARG A 405 -14.04 19.12 -8.96
CA ARG A 405 -12.70 19.72 -8.94
C ARG A 405 -11.61 18.67 -8.74
N LEU A 406 -11.83 17.69 -7.87
CA LEU A 406 -10.87 16.61 -7.64
C LEU A 406 -10.67 15.76 -8.90
N LEU A 407 -11.75 15.41 -9.62
CA LEU A 407 -11.63 14.72 -10.89
C LEU A 407 -10.90 15.58 -11.93
N ALA A 408 -11.22 16.87 -12.04
CA ALA A 408 -10.56 17.76 -12.98
C ALA A 408 -9.05 17.88 -12.70
N LEU A 409 -8.65 18.01 -11.44
CA LEU A 409 -7.24 18.01 -11.05
C LEU A 409 -6.55 16.70 -11.37
N PHE A 410 -7.21 15.56 -11.15
CA PHE A 410 -6.68 14.25 -11.52
C PHE A 410 -6.46 14.13 -13.03
N LEU A 411 -7.44 14.54 -13.84
CA LEU A 411 -7.32 14.52 -15.30
C LEU A 411 -6.20 15.45 -15.80
N LEU A 412 -6.12 16.67 -15.27
CA LEU A 412 -5.15 17.68 -15.73
C LEU A 412 -3.72 17.41 -15.28
N ASN A 413 -3.53 16.92 -14.05
CA ASN A 413 -2.20 16.76 -13.47
C ASN A 413 -1.63 15.35 -13.65
N LEU A 414 -2.48 14.33 -13.82
CA LEU A 414 -2.07 12.92 -13.76
C LEU A 414 -2.45 12.15 -15.02
N GLU A 415 -3.75 11.96 -15.28
CA GLU A 415 -4.22 11.10 -16.37
C GLU A 415 -3.83 11.68 -17.73
N GLY A 416 -4.23 12.92 -18.04
CA GLY A 416 -3.97 13.56 -19.33
C GLY A 416 -2.48 13.59 -19.69
N PRO A 417 -1.58 14.10 -18.81
CA PRO A 417 -0.14 14.04 -19.04
C PRO A 417 0.39 12.61 -19.21
N GLY A 418 -0.10 11.65 -18.41
CA GLY A 418 0.29 10.24 -18.48
C GLY A 418 -0.11 9.58 -19.81
N MET A 419 -1.36 9.72 -20.22
CA MET A 419 -1.88 9.19 -21.49
C MET A 419 -1.16 9.81 -22.69
N LYS A 420 -0.92 11.12 -22.65
CA LYS A 420 -0.15 11.81 -23.71
C LYS A 420 1.29 11.33 -23.79
N ALA A 421 1.94 11.08 -22.65
CA ALA A 421 3.30 10.54 -22.62
C ALA A 421 3.36 9.09 -23.13
N ALA A 422 2.34 8.29 -22.84
CA ALA A 422 2.21 6.92 -23.33
C ALA A 422 1.80 6.85 -24.82
N GLY A 423 1.24 7.92 -25.38
CA GLY A 423 0.65 7.90 -26.73
C GLY A 423 -0.65 7.09 -26.80
N GLU A 424 -1.29 6.87 -25.64
CA GLU A 424 -2.51 6.08 -25.50
C GLU A 424 -3.74 7.01 -25.38
N PHE A 425 -4.91 6.47 -25.69
CA PHE A 425 -6.18 7.16 -25.56
C PHE A 425 -7.11 6.34 -24.68
N VAL A 426 -7.71 6.98 -23.68
CA VAL A 426 -8.76 6.35 -22.88
C VAL A 426 -10.14 6.65 -23.46
N PRO A 427 -11.08 5.70 -23.34
CA PRO A 427 -12.46 5.97 -23.69
C PRO A 427 -13.04 7.15 -22.89
N GLY A 428 -13.65 8.10 -23.61
CA GLY A 428 -14.18 9.34 -23.04
C GLY A 428 -13.19 10.51 -23.03
N GLY A 429 -11.91 10.26 -23.36
CA GLY A 429 -10.85 11.27 -23.39
C GLY A 429 -10.42 11.73 -21.99
N SER A 430 -9.21 12.26 -21.85
CA SER A 430 -8.67 12.76 -20.58
C SER A 430 -8.85 14.28 -20.39
N ASP A 431 -9.65 14.89 -21.25
CA ASP A 431 -9.92 16.32 -21.20
C ASP A 431 -11.05 16.63 -20.21
N VAL A 432 -10.97 17.79 -19.57
CA VAL A 432 -12.01 18.28 -18.66
C VAL A 432 -13.06 19.01 -19.50
N ASP A 433 -14.22 18.38 -19.70
CA ASP A 433 -15.35 18.88 -20.51
C ASP A 433 -16.56 19.30 -19.65
N PHE A 434 -16.46 19.20 -18.33
CA PHE A 434 -17.56 19.34 -17.39
C PHE A 434 -17.43 20.55 -16.46
N LEU A 435 -16.43 21.42 -16.67
CA LEU A 435 -16.24 22.65 -15.91
C LEU A 435 -16.49 23.89 -16.76
N GLU A 436 -17.05 24.93 -16.13
CA GLU A 436 -17.11 26.28 -16.69
C GLU A 436 -15.70 26.87 -16.85
N GLU A 437 -15.55 27.82 -17.77
CA GLU A 437 -14.23 28.33 -18.20
C GLU A 437 -13.44 29.01 -17.07
N ASP A 438 -14.12 29.77 -16.23
CA ASP A 438 -13.53 30.44 -15.06
C ASP A 438 -13.06 29.44 -14.01
N HIS A 439 -13.84 28.38 -13.76
CA HIS A 439 -13.48 27.32 -12.84
C HIS A 439 -12.36 26.45 -13.40
N TYR A 440 -12.42 26.11 -14.69
CA TYR A 440 -11.38 25.36 -15.40
C TYR A 440 -10.03 26.07 -15.34
N THR A 441 -10.03 27.39 -15.51
CA THR A 441 -8.81 28.21 -15.49
C THR A 441 -8.07 28.10 -14.14
N ILE A 442 -8.79 28.00 -13.02
CA ILE A 442 -8.18 27.81 -11.70
C ILE A 442 -7.60 26.39 -11.57
N MET A 443 -8.21 25.41 -12.23
CA MET A 443 -7.75 24.01 -12.25
C MET A 443 -6.59 23.76 -13.20
N LEU A 444 -6.09 24.76 -13.94
CA LEU A 444 -4.90 24.60 -14.77
C LEU A 444 -3.61 24.65 -13.93
N PRO A 445 -2.62 23.80 -14.25
CA PRO A 445 -1.31 23.89 -13.59
C PRO A 445 -0.68 25.25 -13.87
N LYS A 446 -0.22 25.93 -12.81
CA LYS A 446 0.51 27.19 -12.99
C LYS A 446 1.80 26.90 -13.75
N LYS A 447 2.00 27.59 -14.88
CA LYS A 447 3.29 27.58 -15.59
C LYS A 447 4.33 28.12 -14.60
N LYS A 448 5.25 27.25 -14.18
CA LYS A 448 6.42 27.63 -13.39
C LYS A 448 7.34 28.54 -14.19
#